data_AF-A0A6C2YMM8-F1
#
_entry.id   AF-A0A6C2YMM8-F1
#
_cell.length_a   1.000
_cell.length_b   1.000
_cell.length_c   1.000
_cell.angle_alpha   90.00
_cell.angle_beta   90.00
_cell.angle_gamma   90.00
#
_symmetry.space_group_name_H-M   'P 1'
#
loop_
_entity.id
_entity.type
_entity.pdbx_description
1 polymer ?
#
loop_
_entity_poly.entity_id
_entity_poly.type
_entity_poly.pdbx_seq_one_letter_code
_entity_poly.pdbx_strand_id
1 'polypeptide(L)'
;MPVESSSNSYCTGSQLLDYHDARLVGDLLSDAETRIAEGSIPTNPKVLAALRRASGDLESAALVGGRYKVTDLEMLTGNALEYRIGLVADLAFWHLTKRRFPATKIEDVTGAQQAMDTLELLRTGERIFGVVEVIEAHNMGTVDVSQPVDRRPTTVQMARRFFGRRNHEE
;
A
#
# COMPACT_ATOMS: atom_id res chain seq x y z
N MET A 1 -22.08 26.02 -1.76
CA MET A 1 -20.73 25.82 -1.19
C MET A 1 -19.76 25.79 -2.36
N PRO A 2 -18.64 26.53 -2.34
CA PRO A 2 -17.61 26.40 -3.36
C PRO A 2 -17.04 24.98 -3.32
N VAL A 3 -16.84 24.37 -4.49
CA VAL A 3 -16.12 23.10 -4.62
C VAL A 3 -14.65 23.45 -4.76
N GLU A 4 -13.84 23.07 -3.78
CA GLU A 4 -12.39 23.22 -3.82
C GLU A 4 -11.81 21.96 -4.50
N SER A 5 -11.18 22.13 -5.66
CA SER A 5 -10.51 21.04 -6.40
C SER A 5 -9.29 21.58 -7.15
N SER A 6 -8.22 20.82 -7.27
CA SER A 6 -7.05 21.24 -8.03
C SER A 6 -7.31 21.18 -9.55
N SER A 7 -6.70 22.08 -10.32
CA SER A 7 -6.82 22.08 -11.79
C SER A 7 -5.83 21.13 -12.47
N ASN A 8 -4.86 20.60 -11.72
CA ASN A 8 -3.76 19.77 -12.20
C ASN A 8 -3.83 18.38 -11.58
N SER A 9 -3.35 17.35 -12.29
CA SER A 9 -3.21 16.03 -11.70
C SER A 9 -2.04 15.96 -10.72
N TYR A 10 -2.18 15.20 -9.64
CA TYR A 10 -1.12 15.02 -8.63
C TYR A 10 0.03 14.09 -9.07
N CYS A 11 -0.14 13.43 -10.21
CA CYS A 11 0.85 12.60 -10.88
C CYS A 11 0.92 13.03 -12.36
N THR A 12 2.12 13.04 -12.92
CA THR A 12 2.39 13.33 -14.33
C THR A 12 2.41 12.06 -15.17
N GLY A 13 2.21 12.20 -16.49
CA GLY A 13 2.29 11.06 -17.39
C GLY A 13 3.67 10.38 -17.43
N SER A 14 4.75 11.11 -17.15
CA SER A 14 6.08 10.52 -17.01
C SER A 14 6.22 9.74 -15.71
N GLN A 15 5.73 10.30 -14.60
CA GLN A 15 5.73 9.60 -13.30
C GLN A 15 4.90 8.31 -13.34
N LEU A 16 3.80 8.28 -14.09
CA LEU A 16 3.04 7.03 -14.29
C LEU A 16 3.93 5.89 -14.81
N LEU A 17 4.90 6.21 -15.68
CA LEU A 17 5.81 5.22 -16.27
C LEU A 17 6.91 4.76 -15.31
N ASP A 18 7.17 5.50 -14.23
CA ASP A 18 8.08 5.07 -13.16
C ASP A 18 7.45 3.94 -12.32
N TYR A 19 6.10 3.87 -12.25
CA TYR A 19 5.37 2.84 -11.49
C TYR A 19 4.85 1.69 -12.36
N HIS A 20 4.51 1.94 -13.63
CA HIS A 20 3.95 0.93 -14.54
C HIS A 20 4.72 0.83 -15.85
N ASP A 21 4.88 -0.39 -16.35
CA ASP A 21 5.59 -0.64 -17.62
C ASP A 21 4.93 0.10 -18.78
N ALA A 22 5.73 0.93 -19.48
CA ALA A 22 5.32 1.69 -20.65
C ALA A 22 4.70 0.85 -21.76
N ARG A 23 5.08 -0.43 -21.89
CA ARG A 23 4.51 -1.36 -22.87
C ARG A 23 3.06 -1.68 -22.54
N LEU A 24 2.77 -1.97 -21.27
CA LEU A 24 1.41 -2.27 -20.81
C LEU A 24 0.53 -1.03 -20.95
N VAL A 25 1.02 0.13 -20.52
CA VAL A 25 0.29 1.39 -20.67
C VAL A 25 0.04 1.70 -22.14
N GLY A 26 1.06 1.57 -23.00
CA GLY A 26 0.95 1.78 -24.44
C GLY A 26 -0.06 0.87 -25.12
N ASP A 27 -0.15 -0.39 -24.66
CA ASP A 27 -1.18 -1.33 -25.13
C ASP A 27 -2.57 -0.88 -24.68
N LEU A 28 -2.76 -0.51 -23.41
CA LEU A 28 -4.05 -0.05 -22.88
C LEU A 28 -4.59 1.22 -23.57
N LEU A 29 -3.70 2.04 -24.14
CA LEU A 29 -4.09 3.28 -24.81
C LEU A 29 -4.51 3.10 -26.26
N SER A 30 -4.05 2.04 -26.91
CA SER A 30 -4.38 1.77 -28.31
C SER A 30 -5.76 1.16 -28.46
N ASP A 31 -6.55 1.73 -29.37
CA ASP A 31 -7.79 1.11 -29.86
C ASP A 31 -7.61 0.51 -31.28
N ALA A 32 -6.44 0.72 -31.91
CA ALA A 32 -6.14 0.37 -33.30
C ALA A 32 -5.14 -0.79 -33.42
N GLU A 33 -5.02 -1.62 -32.37
CA GLU A 33 -4.11 -2.77 -32.25
C GLU A 33 -2.61 -2.47 -32.45
N THR A 34 -2.24 -1.21 -32.60
CA THR A 34 -0.85 -0.75 -32.68
C THR A 34 -0.42 -0.11 -31.37
N ARG A 35 0.62 -0.64 -30.73
CA ARG A 35 1.13 -0.09 -29.46
C ARG A 35 1.57 1.36 -29.64
N ILE A 36 1.15 2.22 -28.71
CA ILE A 36 1.62 3.61 -28.69
C ILE A 36 3.09 3.66 -28.26
N ALA A 37 3.91 4.42 -28.98
CA ALA A 37 5.31 4.61 -28.62
C ALA A 37 5.45 5.30 -27.26
N GLU A 38 6.41 4.85 -26.47
CA GLU A 38 6.65 5.30 -25.09
C GLU A 38 6.74 6.82 -24.95
N GLY A 39 7.46 7.50 -25.85
CA GLY A 39 7.59 8.96 -25.83
C GLY A 39 6.28 9.74 -26.05
N SER A 40 5.23 9.08 -26.56
CA SER A 40 3.90 9.68 -26.77
C SER A 40 2.90 9.37 -25.64
N ILE A 41 3.28 8.53 -24.67
CA ILE A 41 2.41 8.15 -23.55
C ILE A 41 2.18 9.32 -22.58
N PRO A 42 3.21 10.07 -22.12
CA PRO A 42 3.04 11.08 -21.07
C PRO A 42 2.09 12.23 -21.43
N THR A 43 1.97 12.53 -22.73
CA THR A 43 1.13 13.62 -23.26
C THR A 43 -0.17 13.12 -23.89
N ASN A 44 -0.43 11.81 -23.84
CA ASN A 44 -1.61 11.24 -24.45
C ASN A 44 -2.89 11.73 -23.72
N PRO A 45 -3.91 12.23 -24.44
CA PRO A 45 -5.11 12.77 -23.82
C PRO A 45 -5.87 11.75 -22.95
N LYS A 46 -5.81 10.45 -23.28
CA LYS A 46 -6.43 9.39 -22.47
C LYS A 46 -5.72 9.19 -21.14
N VAL A 47 -4.38 9.29 -21.13
CA VAL A 47 -3.57 9.23 -19.89
C VAL A 47 -3.88 10.45 -19.02
N LEU A 48 -3.86 11.65 -19.60
CA LEU A 48 -4.14 12.88 -18.87
C LEU A 48 -5.56 12.88 -18.29
N ALA A 49 -6.55 12.34 -19.01
CA ALA A 49 -7.91 12.17 -18.50
C ALA A 49 -7.97 11.17 -17.33
N ALA A 50 -7.26 10.04 -17.42
CA ALA A 50 -7.21 9.05 -16.35
C ALA A 50 -6.52 9.60 -15.08
N LEU A 51 -5.41 10.34 -15.24
CA LEU A 51 -4.70 10.97 -14.12
C LEU A 51 -5.54 12.04 -13.41
N ARG A 52 -6.29 12.85 -14.16
CA ARG A 52 -7.24 13.82 -13.59
C ARG A 52 -8.35 13.14 -12.81
N ARG A 53 -8.91 12.06 -13.36
CA ARG A 53 -9.93 11.27 -12.66
C ARG A 53 -9.40 10.67 -11.36
N ALA A 54 -8.23 10.02 -11.42
CA ALA A 54 -7.57 9.45 -10.24
C ALA A 54 -7.26 10.52 -9.17
N SER A 55 -6.85 11.71 -9.59
CA SER A 55 -6.62 12.84 -8.67
C SER A 55 -7.93 13.30 -8.02
N GLY A 56 -9.03 13.37 -8.78
CA GLY A 56 -10.35 13.68 -8.23
C GLY A 56 -10.86 12.62 -7.24
N ASP A 57 -10.59 11.34 -7.48
CA ASP A 57 -10.94 10.26 -6.54
C ASP A 57 -10.19 10.45 -5.20
N LEU A 58 -8.90 10.81 -5.26
CA LEU A 58 -8.09 11.13 -4.09
C LEU A 58 -8.61 12.36 -3.33
N GLU A 59 -8.88 13.47 -4.03
CA GLU A 59 -9.43 14.68 -3.42
C GLU A 59 -10.77 14.41 -2.75
N SER A 60 -11.66 13.67 -3.42
CA SER A 60 -12.96 13.30 -2.87
C SER A 60 -12.83 12.51 -1.58
N ALA A 61 -11.91 11.54 -1.51
CA ALA A 61 -11.67 10.77 -0.30
C ALA A 61 -11.10 11.64 0.82
N ALA A 62 -10.11 12.48 0.50
CA ALA A 62 -9.43 13.36 1.44
C ALA A 62 -10.35 14.44 2.04
N LEU A 63 -11.23 15.03 1.22
CA LEU A 63 -12.20 16.04 1.65
C LEU A 63 -13.29 15.46 2.54
N VAL A 64 -13.80 14.26 2.22
CA VAL A 64 -14.81 13.58 3.05
C VAL A 64 -14.26 13.21 4.41
N GLY A 65 -13.00 12.76 4.48
CA GLY A 65 -12.32 12.48 5.75
C GLY A 65 -12.08 13.74 6.61
N GLY A 66 -12.19 14.94 6.02
CA GLY A 66 -12.05 16.22 6.72
C GLY A 66 -10.67 16.50 7.31
N ARG A 67 -9.67 15.65 7.01
CA ARG A 67 -8.30 15.76 7.52
C ARG A 67 -7.38 16.58 6.63
N TYR A 68 -7.67 16.64 5.33
CA TYR A 68 -6.85 17.31 4.34
C TYR A 68 -7.65 18.27 3.49
N LYS A 69 -7.07 19.43 3.21
CA LYS A 69 -7.50 20.33 2.13
C LYS A 69 -6.70 20.04 0.87
N VAL A 70 -7.23 20.48 -0.27
CA VAL A 70 -6.53 20.42 -1.57
C VAL A 70 -5.14 21.05 -1.48
N THR A 71 -5.00 22.16 -0.76
CA THR A 71 -3.71 22.84 -0.53
C THR A 71 -2.71 21.98 0.26
N ASP A 72 -3.17 21.20 1.22
CA ASP A 72 -2.29 20.35 2.04
C ASP A 72 -1.74 19.20 1.21
N LEU A 73 -2.58 18.64 0.33
CA LEU A 73 -2.17 17.61 -0.62
C LEU A 73 -1.12 18.16 -1.60
N GLU A 74 -1.28 19.38 -2.09
CA GLU A 74 -0.32 20.04 -2.98
C GLU A 74 1.04 20.31 -2.31
N MET A 75 1.04 20.57 -1.00
CA MET A 75 2.22 20.89 -0.21
C MET A 75 2.98 19.66 0.31
N LEU A 76 2.53 18.43 0.01
CA LEU A 76 3.25 17.21 0.40
C LEU A 76 4.66 17.18 -0.21
N THR A 77 5.65 16.76 0.57
CA THR A 77 7.05 16.64 0.15
C THR A 77 7.67 15.31 0.61
N GLY A 78 8.85 14.98 0.08
CA GLY A 78 9.61 13.78 0.44
C GLY A 78 8.84 12.48 0.16
N ASN A 79 8.92 11.51 1.06
CA ASN A 79 8.29 10.20 0.89
C ASN A 79 6.76 10.27 0.81
N ALA A 80 6.13 11.27 1.44
CA ALA A 80 4.69 11.46 1.37
C ALA A 80 4.24 11.92 -0.02
N LEU A 81 5.07 12.73 -0.70
CA LEU A 81 4.85 13.13 -2.09
C LEU A 81 4.92 11.92 -3.01
N GLU A 82 5.98 11.12 -2.90
CA GLU A 82 6.14 9.89 -3.71
C GLU A 82 5.00 8.90 -3.46
N TYR A 83 4.55 8.76 -2.22
CA TYR A 83 3.40 7.92 -1.90
C TYR A 83 2.10 8.41 -2.55
N ARG A 84 1.85 9.73 -2.56
CA ARG A 84 0.71 10.33 -3.28
C ARG A 84 0.80 10.06 -4.78
N ILE A 85 1.99 10.21 -5.37
CA ILE A 85 2.21 9.98 -6.80
C ILE A 85 1.91 8.52 -7.17
N GLY A 86 2.45 7.56 -6.42
CA GLY A 86 2.21 6.13 -6.64
C GLY A 86 0.74 5.76 -6.51
N LEU A 87 0.05 6.27 -5.49
CA LEU A 87 -1.38 6.04 -5.30
C LEU A 87 -2.22 6.53 -6.49
N VAL A 88 -1.90 7.72 -7.02
CA VAL A 88 -2.59 8.28 -8.19
C VAL A 88 -2.21 7.52 -9.47
N ALA A 89 -0.97 7.04 -9.58
CA ALA A 89 -0.52 6.19 -10.69
C ALA A 89 -1.31 4.87 -10.76
N ASP A 90 -1.44 4.16 -9.63
CA ASP A 90 -2.19 2.90 -9.53
C ASP A 90 -3.67 3.08 -9.90
N LEU A 91 -4.30 4.15 -9.40
CA LEU A 91 -5.68 4.48 -9.73
C LEU A 91 -5.84 4.85 -11.21
N ALA A 92 -4.91 5.61 -11.77
CA ALA A 92 -4.94 5.96 -13.20
C ALA A 92 -4.78 4.72 -14.07
N PHE A 93 -3.89 3.79 -13.69
CA PHE A 93 -3.71 2.51 -14.38
C PHE A 93 -4.96 1.64 -14.31
N TRP A 94 -5.64 1.59 -13.15
CA TRP A 94 -6.95 0.98 -13.02
C TRP A 94 -7.99 1.57 -13.98
N HIS A 95 -8.10 2.89 -14.04
CA HIS A 95 -9.05 3.57 -14.94
C HIS A 95 -8.76 3.29 -16.42
N LEU A 96 -7.48 3.25 -16.81
CA LEU A 96 -7.06 2.89 -18.17
C LEU A 96 -7.42 1.43 -18.49
N THR A 97 -7.21 0.52 -17.54
CA THR A 97 -7.53 -0.90 -17.70
C THR A 97 -9.03 -1.10 -17.85
N LYS A 98 -9.84 -0.48 -16.97
CA LYS A 98 -11.31 -0.53 -17.03
C LYS A 98 -11.87 0.05 -18.33
N ARG A 99 -11.21 1.07 -18.91
CA ARG A 99 -11.60 1.62 -20.22
C ARG A 99 -11.52 0.57 -21.32
N ARG A 100 -10.46 -0.24 -21.33
CA ARG A 100 -10.22 -1.26 -22.36
C ARG A 100 -10.96 -2.56 -22.07
N PHE A 101 -10.98 -2.96 -20.81
CA PHE A 101 -11.57 -4.21 -20.31
C PHE A 101 -12.56 -3.91 -19.18
N PRO A 102 -13.81 -3.55 -19.51
CA PRO A 102 -14.79 -3.12 -18.50
C PRO A 102 -15.23 -4.23 -17.54
N ALA A 103 -15.02 -5.50 -17.91
CA ALA A 103 -15.33 -6.66 -17.09
C ALA A 103 -14.21 -7.06 -16.12
N THR A 104 -13.03 -6.42 -16.21
CA THR A 104 -11.90 -6.70 -15.32
C THR A 104 -12.26 -6.34 -13.89
N LYS A 105 -11.97 -7.24 -12.95
CA LYS A 105 -12.15 -6.95 -11.53
C LYS A 105 -10.98 -6.14 -11.03
N ILE A 106 -11.22 -5.39 -9.97
CA ILE A 106 -10.20 -4.53 -9.39
C ILE A 106 -9.02 -5.32 -8.80
N GLU A 107 -9.30 -6.51 -8.27
CA GLU A 107 -8.31 -7.45 -7.72
C GLU A 107 -7.32 -7.95 -8.77
N ASP A 108 -7.71 -7.97 -10.05
CA ASP A 108 -6.89 -8.45 -11.16
C ASP A 108 -5.89 -7.40 -11.64
N VAL A 109 -6.03 -6.14 -11.19
CA VAL A 109 -5.18 -5.04 -11.61
C VAL A 109 -4.17 -4.70 -10.51
N THR A 110 -2.90 -4.73 -10.89
CA THR A 110 -1.78 -4.46 -9.99
C THR A 110 -1.93 -3.12 -9.29
N GLY A 111 -1.86 -3.12 -7.95
CA GLY A 111 -1.94 -1.90 -7.13
C GLY A 111 -3.35 -1.33 -6.94
N ALA A 112 -4.31 -1.69 -7.79
CA ALA A 112 -5.64 -1.06 -7.81
C ALA A 112 -6.46 -1.33 -6.53
N GLN A 113 -6.44 -2.57 -6.02
CA GLN A 113 -7.15 -2.91 -4.78
C GLN A 113 -6.56 -2.14 -3.58
N GLN A 114 -5.23 -2.17 -3.44
CA GLN A 114 -4.53 -1.47 -2.36
C GLN A 114 -4.78 0.05 -2.41
N ALA A 115 -4.85 0.60 -3.62
CA ALA A 115 -5.18 2.00 -3.83
C ALA A 115 -6.61 2.33 -3.38
N MET A 116 -7.60 1.51 -3.71
CA MET A 116 -8.98 1.72 -3.24
C MET A 116 -9.12 1.54 -1.73
N ASP A 117 -8.45 0.54 -1.14
CA ASP A 117 -8.44 0.35 0.30
C ASP A 117 -7.84 1.58 1.00
N THR A 118 -6.77 2.13 0.42
CA THR A 118 -6.13 3.37 0.89
C THR A 118 -7.09 4.56 0.80
N LEU A 119 -7.85 4.69 -0.30
CA LEU A 119 -8.86 5.75 -0.42
C LEU A 119 -9.95 5.61 0.65
N GLU A 120 -10.37 4.39 0.97
CA GLU A 120 -11.36 4.16 2.02
C GLU A 120 -10.81 4.54 3.41
N LEU A 121 -9.57 4.20 3.72
CA LEU A 121 -8.91 4.62 4.96
C LEU A 121 -8.74 6.15 5.04
N LEU A 122 -8.48 6.82 3.91
CA LEU A 122 -8.46 8.29 3.83
C LEU A 122 -9.85 8.88 4.07
N ARG A 123 -10.90 8.21 3.56
CA ARG A 123 -12.30 8.63 3.71
C ARG A 123 -12.79 8.49 5.15
N THR A 124 -12.40 7.43 5.86
CA THR A 124 -12.70 7.26 7.30
C THR A 124 -11.82 8.14 8.19
N GLY A 125 -10.72 8.67 7.63
CA GLY A 125 -9.75 9.50 8.35
C GLY A 125 -8.81 8.69 9.24
N GLU A 126 -8.72 7.37 9.03
CA GLU A 126 -7.81 6.46 9.71
C GLU A 126 -6.38 6.55 9.16
N ARG A 127 -6.21 6.98 7.91
CA ARG A 127 -4.89 7.18 7.29
C ARG A 127 -4.58 8.66 7.10
N ILE A 128 -3.35 9.04 7.45
CA ILE A 128 -2.85 10.41 7.35
C ILE A 128 -1.48 10.35 6.62
N PHE A 129 -1.37 10.98 5.43
CA PHE A 129 -0.11 11.23 4.73
C PHE A 129 0.92 11.91 5.65
N GLY A 130 2.06 11.25 5.85
CA GLY A 130 3.22 11.85 6.50
C GLY A 130 3.22 11.86 8.03
N VAL A 131 2.38 11.08 8.71
CA VAL A 131 2.50 10.91 10.17
C VAL A 131 3.29 9.66 10.52
N VAL A 132 4.36 9.88 11.28
CA VAL A 132 4.92 8.89 12.20
C VAL A 132 3.90 8.73 13.32
N GLU A 133 2.85 7.95 13.09
CA GLU A 133 1.98 7.54 14.18
C GLU A 133 2.46 6.19 14.69
N VAL A 134 3.28 6.30 15.74
CA VAL A 134 3.32 5.32 16.85
C VAL A 134 1.93 5.34 17.52
N ILE A 135 0.88 4.99 16.79
CA ILE A 135 -0.47 4.85 17.30
C ILE A 135 -0.89 3.44 16.92
N GLU A 136 -0.99 2.61 17.97
CA GLU A 136 -1.37 1.18 17.97
C GLU A 136 -0.28 0.10 17.86
N ALA A 137 0.88 0.35 18.46
CA ALA A 137 1.69 -0.72 19.09
C ALA A 137 1.52 -0.75 20.63
N HIS A 138 0.39 -0.24 21.16
CA HIS A 138 0.08 -0.27 22.60
C HIS A 138 -1.11 -1.17 22.96
N ASN A 139 -1.46 -2.12 22.10
CA ASN A 139 -2.35 -3.22 22.50
C ASN A 139 -1.86 -4.60 22.06
N MET A 140 -0.54 -4.76 21.88
CA MET A 140 0.07 -6.00 22.35
C MET A 140 0.03 -5.89 23.85
N GLY A 141 -0.93 -6.59 24.47
CA GLY A 141 -0.90 -6.80 25.91
C GLY A 141 0.55 -7.10 26.27
N THR A 142 1.12 -6.30 27.16
CA THR A 142 2.37 -6.63 27.81
C THR A 142 2.15 -8.02 28.39
N VAL A 143 2.55 -9.06 27.66
CA VAL A 143 2.90 -10.31 28.29
C VAL A 143 4.05 -9.88 29.17
N ASP A 144 3.73 -9.72 30.44
CA ASP A 144 4.69 -9.57 31.49
C ASP A 144 5.55 -10.84 31.45
N VAL A 145 6.61 -10.82 30.64
CA VAL A 145 7.68 -11.81 30.70
C VAL A 145 8.59 -11.40 31.86
N SER A 146 7.98 -11.24 33.04
CA SER A 146 8.65 -11.40 34.32
C SER A 146 8.25 -12.75 34.92
N GLN A 147 8.24 -13.80 34.10
CA GLN A 147 8.47 -15.13 34.64
C GLN A 147 9.97 -15.33 34.76
N PRO A 148 10.54 -15.40 35.99
CA PRO A 148 11.91 -15.86 36.14
C PRO A 148 11.99 -17.25 35.51
N VAL A 149 12.97 -17.42 34.62
CA VAL A 149 13.37 -18.74 34.15
C VAL A 149 13.77 -19.51 35.40
N ASP A 150 12.84 -20.32 35.90
CA ASP A 150 13.08 -21.24 37.00
C ASP A 150 14.18 -22.18 36.53
N ARG A 151 15.40 -21.83 36.93
CA ARG A 151 16.55 -22.70 36.96
C ARG A 151 16.16 -23.85 37.88
N ARG A 152 15.44 -24.84 37.34
CA ARG A 152 15.25 -26.13 38.00
C ARG A 152 16.66 -26.60 38.36
N PRO A 153 17.02 -26.70 39.65
CA PRO A 153 18.24 -27.36 40.00
C PRO A 153 18.06 -28.80 39.52
N THR A 154 18.80 -29.17 38.48
CA THR A 154 18.99 -30.56 38.08
C THR A 154 19.32 -31.33 39.34
N THR A 155 18.49 -32.31 39.67
CA THR A 155 18.64 -33.19 40.82
C THR A 155 19.87 -34.07 40.62
N VAL A 156 21.05 -33.45 40.66
CA VAL A 156 22.29 -34.06 41.08
C VAL A 156 22.12 -34.30 42.58
N GLN A 157 21.28 -35.28 42.91
CA GLN A 157 21.37 -36.00 44.17
C GLN A 157 22.64 -36.84 44.06
N MET A 158 23.75 -36.24 44.51
CA MET A 158 24.82 -37.02 45.10
C MET A 158 24.23 -37.80 46.29
N ALA A 159 24.07 -39.12 46.16
CA ALA A 159 24.59 -40.08 47.14
C ALA A 159 24.25 -41.56 46.83
N ARG A 160 25.32 -42.28 46.46
CA ARG A 160 25.75 -43.62 46.92
C ARG A 160 25.03 -44.90 46.45
N ARG A 161 25.85 -45.67 45.73
CA ARG A 161 25.97 -47.13 45.55
C ARG A 161 24.93 -48.01 46.25
N PHE A 162 24.12 -48.70 45.44
CA PHE A 162 23.57 -50.00 45.79
C PHE A 162 24.10 -51.03 44.78
N PHE A 163 25.05 -51.85 45.21
CA PHE A 163 25.55 -53.00 44.46
C PHE A 163 24.63 -54.22 44.67
N GLY A 164 24.46 -55.03 43.62
CA GLY A 164 23.94 -56.42 43.67
C GLY A 164 22.45 -56.54 43.30
N ARG A 165 21.99 -57.49 42.48
CA ARG A 165 22.59 -58.67 41.82
C ARG A 165 21.80 -58.94 40.52
N ARG A 166 22.45 -59.42 39.47
CA ARG A 166 21.84 -60.36 38.52
C ARG A 166 22.80 -61.51 38.35
N ASN A 167 22.32 -62.70 38.72
CA ASN A 167 22.95 -63.97 38.39
C ASN A 167 22.94 -64.06 36.86
N HIS A 168 24.11 -64.26 36.26
CA HIS A 168 24.19 -64.89 34.95
C HIS A 168 25.08 -66.11 35.12
N GLU A 169 24.44 -67.26 34.94
CA GLU A 169 25.05 -68.56 34.73
C GLU A 169 25.66 -68.56 33.32
N GLU A 170 26.97 -68.82 33.25
CA GLU A 170 27.66 -69.78 32.36
C GLU A 170 29.16 -69.79 32.71
#